data_AF-A0A316P8U1-F1
#
_entry.id   AF-A0A316P8U1-F1
#
_cell.length_a   1.000
_cell.length_b   1.000
_cell.length_c   1.000
_cell.angle_alpha   90.00
_cell.angle_beta   90.00
_cell.angle_gamma   90.00
#
_symmetry.space_group_name_H-M   'P 1'
#
loop_
_entity.id
_entity.type
_entity.pdbx_description
1 polymer ?
#
loop_
_entity_poly.entity_id
_entity_poly.type
_entity_poly.pdbx_seq_one_letter_code
_entity_poly.pdbx_strand_id
1 'polypeptide(L)'
;MTSAAQEAPSTGLGVDIVEIERMENILQRSPRFVYRVFTDNERAYCEGHHRPAVRYATHFAAKEAVLKALGTGFADGIAFTDVEVTHDEKGKPLALLHGRAQQIASMLGILEIPLSLSRTNETAVANAIAVTAATRPVVEEKTTPAQELAMRFRELRSMLDDLESDVDQAYGEADDSDE
;
A
#
# COMPACT_ATOMS: atom_id res chain seq x y z
N MET A 1 -12.16 3.03 -34.74
CA MET A 1 -12.29 3.68 -33.41
C MET A 1 -11.63 2.76 -32.40
N THR A 2 -10.32 2.90 -32.27
CA THR A 2 -9.51 2.09 -31.36
C THR A 2 -9.77 2.61 -29.96
N SER A 3 -10.47 1.81 -29.14
CA SER A 3 -10.63 2.06 -27.72
C SER A 3 -9.23 2.08 -27.12
N ALA A 4 -8.77 3.28 -26.74
CA ALA A 4 -7.59 3.42 -25.91
C ALA A 4 -7.86 2.61 -24.63
N ALA A 5 -7.05 1.59 -24.40
CA ALA A 5 -6.96 0.96 -23.09
C ALA A 5 -6.67 2.09 -22.10
N GLN A 6 -7.61 2.30 -21.17
CA GLN A 6 -7.45 3.23 -20.07
C GLN A 6 -6.11 2.89 -19.38
N GLU A 7 -5.15 3.81 -19.38
CA GLU A 7 -3.89 3.63 -18.67
C GLU A 7 -4.17 3.25 -17.21
N ALA A 8 -3.45 2.25 -16.70
CA ALA A 8 -3.59 1.79 -15.32
C ALA A 8 -3.43 3.00 -14.37
N PRO A 9 -4.36 3.20 -13.42
CA PRO A 9 -4.45 4.45 -12.69
C PRO A 9 -3.16 4.72 -11.88
N SER A 10 -2.70 5.97 -12.00
CA SER A 10 -1.75 6.62 -11.10
C SER A 10 -2.15 6.35 -9.65
N THR A 11 -1.19 6.00 -8.80
CA THR A 11 -1.35 5.83 -7.34
C THR A 11 -2.39 6.78 -6.76
N GLY A 12 -3.47 6.24 -6.18
CA GLY A 12 -4.45 7.04 -5.46
C GLY A 12 -3.88 7.50 -4.12
N LEU A 13 -4.00 8.77 -3.77
CA LEU A 13 -3.58 9.34 -2.50
C LEU A 13 -4.76 10.07 -1.86
N GLY A 14 -4.93 9.90 -0.57
CA GLY A 14 -5.89 10.67 0.22
C GLY A 14 -5.27 11.20 1.50
N VAL A 15 -5.54 12.46 1.77
CA VAL A 15 -5.19 13.14 3.01
C VAL A 15 -6.44 13.79 3.56
N ASP A 16 -6.66 13.65 4.86
CA ASP A 16 -7.74 14.34 5.54
C ASP A 16 -7.34 14.82 6.94
N ILE A 17 -7.96 15.92 7.37
CA ILE A 17 -7.76 16.53 8.68
C ILE A 17 -9.11 16.84 9.33
N VAL A 18 -9.23 16.50 10.60
CA VAL A 18 -10.44 16.71 11.41
C VAL A 18 -10.07 17.43 12.69
N GLU A 19 -10.76 18.52 12.98
CA GLU A 19 -10.67 19.20 14.27
C GLU A 19 -11.37 18.37 15.37
N ILE A 20 -10.68 18.15 16.48
CA ILE A 20 -11.20 17.40 17.62
C ILE A 20 -12.39 18.12 18.24
N GLU A 21 -12.34 19.45 18.38
CA GLU A 21 -13.43 20.26 18.90
C GLU A 21 -14.71 20.10 18.07
N ARG A 22 -14.57 20.06 16.74
CA ARG A 22 -15.71 19.84 15.84
C ARG A 22 -16.34 18.48 16.07
N MET A 23 -15.53 17.43 16.24
CA MET A 23 -16.04 16.09 16.57
C MET A 23 -16.72 16.07 17.96
N GLU A 24 -16.12 16.68 18.98
CA GLU A 24 -16.71 16.80 20.32
C GLU A 24 -18.10 17.47 20.25
N ASN A 25 -18.20 18.58 19.52
CA ASN A 25 -19.46 19.29 19.30
C ASN A 25 -20.52 18.43 18.59
N ILE A 26 -20.12 17.63 17.59
CA ILE A 26 -21.03 16.71 16.89
C ILE A 26 -21.53 15.62 17.85
N LEU A 27 -20.64 15.02 18.64
CA LEU A 27 -20.99 13.95 19.58
C LEU A 27 -21.94 14.46 20.68
N GLN A 28 -21.74 15.68 21.16
CA GLN A 28 -22.64 16.31 22.13
C GLN A 28 -24.02 16.62 21.54
N ARG A 29 -24.07 17.20 20.33
CA ARG A 29 -25.33 17.60 19.67
C ARG A 29 -26.11 16.43 19.10
N SER A 30 -25.42 15.38 18.66
CA SER A 30 -26.01 14.19 18.03
C SER A 30 -25.27 12.92 18.43
N PRO A 31 -25.55 12.38 19.63
CA PRO A 31 -24.95 11.12 20.08
C PRO A 31 -25.21 9.94 19.13
N ARG A 32 -26.33 9.96 18.39
CA ARG A 32 -26.65 8.94 17.38
C ARG A 32 -25.74 8.96 16.15
N PHE A 33 -24.95 10.02 15.96
CA PHE A 33 -24.01 10.15 14.86
C PHE A 33 -23.06 8.94 14.77
N VAL A 34 -22.55 8.48 15.91
CA VAL A 34 -21.54 7.41 15.91
C VAL A 34 -22.07 6.09 15.36
N TYR A 35 -23.34 5.77 15.63
CA TYR A 35 -23.98 4.55 15.18
C TYR A 35 -24.23 4.52 13.67
N ARG A 36 -24.26 5.69 13.03
CA ARG A 36 -24.41 5.80 11.57
C ARG A 36 -23.07 5.75 10.85
N VAL A 37 -22.01 6.23 11.50
CA VAL A 37 -20.71 6.51 10.85
C VAL A 37 -19.65 5.46 11.15
N PHE A 38 -19.70 4.86 12.34
CA PHE A 38 -18.70 3.91 12.82
C PHE A 38 -19.34 2.54 13.03
N THR A 39 -18.57 1.50 12.71
CA THR A 39 -18.95 0.11 13.00
C THR A 39 -18.93 -0.15 14.51
N ASP A 40 -19.52 -1.26 14.93
CA ASP A 40 -19.54 -1.66 16.34
C ASP A 40 -18.13 -1.83 16.92
N ASN A 41 -17.20 -2.39 16.12
CA ASN A 41 -15.79 -2.55 16.49
C ASN A 41 -15.10 -1.20 16.70
N GLU A 42 -15.32 -0.25 15.77
CA GLU A 42 -14.74 1.08 15.88
C GLU A 42 -15.27 1.83 17.09
N ARG A 43 -16.58 1.72 17.38
CA ARG A 43 -17.19 2.34 18.56
C ARG A 43 -16.63 1.75 19.84
N ALA A 44 -16.55 0.43 19.95
CA ALA A 44 -15.96 -0.26 21.09
C ALA A 44 -14.49 0.18 21.32
N TYR A 45 -13.71 0.27 20.24
CA TYR A 45 -12.33 0.77 20.31
C TYR A 45 -12.27 2.23 20.79
N CYS A 46 -13.07 3.13 20.20
CA CYS A 46 -13.06 4.55 20.55
C CYS A 46 -13.51 4.79 21.99
N GLU A 47 -14.57 4.10 22.43
CA GLU A 47 -15.16 4.21 23.76
C GLU A 47 -14.28 3.60 24.86
N GLY A 48 -13.43 2.63 24.52
CA GLY A 48 -12.44 2.06 25.45
C GLY A 48 -11.29 2.99 25.83
N HIS A 49 -11.21 4.20 25.27
CA HIS A 49 -10.15 5.16 25.53
C HIS A 49 -10.63 6.37 26.36
N HIS A 50 -9.71 6.97 27.13
CA HIS A 50 -10.00 8.14 27.97
C HIS A 50 -10.59 9.35 27.21
N ARG A 51 -10.18 9.57 25.95
CA ARG A 51 -10.75 10.63 25.09
C ARG A 51 -11.36 10.03 23.81
N PRO A 52 -12.62 9.55 23.86
CA PRO A 52 -13.27 8.94 22.69
C PRO A 52 -13.38 9.87 21.50
N ALA A 53 -13.67 11.16 21.71
CA ALA A 53 -13.81 12.12 20.61
C ALA A 53 -12.54 12.25 19.76
N VAL A 54 -11.36 12.18 20.38
CA VAL A 54 -10.07 12.17 19.66
C VAL A 54 -9.97 10.93 18.77
N ARG A 55 -10.41 9.75 19.25
CA ARG A 55 -10.40 8.51 18.47
C ARG A 55 -11.42 8.57 17.33
N TYR A 56 -12.64 9.03 17.60
CA TYR A 56 -13.66 9.21 16.57
C TYR A 56 -13.23 10.18 15.47
N ALA A 57 -12.61 11.32 15.82
CA ALA A 57 -12.05 12.24 14.84
C ALA A 57 -10.95 11.59 13.98
N THR A 58 -10.08 10.80 14.61
CA THR A 58 -9.00 10.10 13.90
C THR A 58 -9.55 9.05 12.93
N HIS A 59 -10.53 8.26 13.35
CA HIS A 59 -11.18 7.28 12.50
C HIS A 59 -11.97 7.95 11.38
N PHE A 60 -12.61 9.10 11.65
CA PHE A 60 -13.32 9.86 10.64
C PHE A 60 -12.36 10.39 9.56
N ALA A 61 -11.24 11.00 9.97
CA ALA A 61 -10.18 11.44 9.05
C ALA A 61 -9.66 10.27 8.21
N ALA A 62 -9.45 9.10 8.83
CA ALA A 62 -9.02 7.89 8.14
C ALA A 62 -10.02 7.42 7.08
N LYS A 63 -11.32 7.40 7.40
CA LYS A 63 -12.37 7.05 6.43
C LYS A 63 -12.36 8.01 5.25
N GLU A 64 -12.26 9.32 5.49
CA GLU A 64 -12.18 10.31 4.42
C GLU A 64 -10.92 10.16 3.56
N ALA A 65 -9.77 9.97 4.19
CA ALA A 65 -8.51 9.75 3.50
C ALA A 65 -8.58 8.51 2.59
N VAL A 66 -9.15 7.40 3.08
CA VAL A 66 -9.35 6.20 2.28
C VAL A 66 -10.26 6.47 1.08
N LEU A 67 -11.41 7.12 1.28
CA LEU A 67 -12.34 7.42 0.19
C LEU A 67 -11.78 8.40 -0.85
N LYS A 68 -10.89 9.32 -0.43
CA LYS A 68 -10.13 10.18 -1.33
C LYS A 68 -9.11 9.38 -2.14
N ALA A 69 -8.41 8.43 -1.51
CA ALA A 69 -7.48 7.54 -2.21
C ALA A 69 -8.20 6.63 -3.24
N LEU A 70 -9.47 6.27 -2.98
CA LEU A 70 -10.33 5.55 -3.93
C LEU A 70 -10.89 6.45 -5.06
N GLY A 71 -10.79 7.77 -4.94
CA GLY A 71 -11.29 8.72 -5.93
C GLY A 71 -12.81 8.93 -5.93
N THR A 72 -13.53 8.52 -4.87
CA THR A 72 -15.01 8.56 -4.84
C THR A 72 -15.60 9.51 -3.80
N GLY A 73 -14.93 9.72 -2.66
CA GLY A 73 -15.54 10.38 -1.49
C GLY A 73 -16.72 9.59 -0.92
N PHE A 74 -17.56 10.21 -0.07
CA PHE A 74 -18.83 9.62 0.42
C PHE A 74 -19.96 9.70 -0.63
N ALA A 75 -19.63 9.51 -1.90
CA ALA A 75 -20.57 9.48 -3.00
C ALA A 75 -20.79 8.02 -3.48
N ASP A 76 -21.48 7.85 -4.61
CA ASP A 76 -21.63 6.57 -5.30
C ASP A 76 -22.25 5.41 -4.48
N GLY A 77 -23.06 5.76 -3.49
CA GLY A 77 -23.78 4.79 -2.65
C GLY A 77 -22.90 4.15 -1.57
N ILE A 78 -21.72 4.70 -1.28
CA ILE A 78 -20.85 4.22 -0.21
C ILE A 78 -21.44 4.58 1.16
N ALA A 79 -21.66 3.56 2.00
CA ALA A 79 -22.05 3.79 3.38
C ALA A 79 -20.83 4.23 4.21
N PHE A 80 -21.03 5.04 5.26
CA PHE A 80 -19.93 5.43 6.15
C PHE A 80 -19.21 4.23 6.80
N THR A 81 -19.94 3.14 7.02
CA THR A 81 -19.43 1.90 7.59
C THR A 81 -18.74 0.99 6.57
N ASP A 82 -18.78 1.32 5.28
CA ASP A 82 -18.09 0.55 4.24
C ASP A 82 -16.57 0.70 4.32
N VAL A 83 -16.08 1.69 5.06
CA VAL A 83 -14.67 1.82 5.43
C VAL A 83 -14.57 1.66 6.94
N GLU A 84 -13.94 0.60 7.43
CA GLU A 84 -13.70 0.34 8.84
C GLU A 84 -12.21 0.50 9.15
N VAL A 85 -11.89 1.22 10.22
CA VAL A 85 -10.51 1.42 10.67
C VAL A 85 -10.23 0.52 11.88
N THR A 86 -9.29 -0.40 11.73
CA THR A 86 -8.84 -1.31 12.78
C THR A 86 -7.32 -1.20 12.98
N HIS A 87 -6.76 -1.98 13.90
CA HIS A 87 -5.32 -2.05 14.13
C HIS A 87 -4.87 -3.51 14.19
N ASP A 88 -3.64 -3.79 13.74
CA ASP A 88 -3.01 -5.09 13.95
C ASP A 88 -2.54 -5.27 15.40
N GLU A 89 -1.98 -6.45 15.71
CA GLU A 89 -1.46 -6.78 17.05
C GLU A 89 -0.35 -5.83 17.53
N LYS A 90 0.35 -5.15 16.62
CA LYS A 90 1.41 -4.18 16.90
C LYS A 90 0.90 -2.74 16.95
N GLY A 91 -0.41 -2.53 16.74
CA GLY A 91 -1.04 -1.21 16.72
C GLY A 91 -0.88 -0.47 15.39
N LYS A 92 -0.49 -1.13 14.29
CA LYS A 92 -0.49 -0.52 12.96
C LYS A 92 -1.93 -0.35 12.48
N PRO A 93 -2.37 0.85 12.06
CA PRO A 93 -3.73 1.05 11.57
C PRO A 93 -3.93 0.35 10.22
N LEU A 94 -5.11 -0.22 10.03
CA LEU A 94 -5.55 -0.93 8.82
C LEU A 94 -6.91 -0.39 8.38
N ALA A 95 -7.10 -0.26 7.07
CA ALA A 95 -8.40 0.02 6.46
C ALA A 95 -9.03 -1.28 5.96
N LEU A 96 -10.16 -1.67 6.52
CA LEU A 96 -10.99 -2.77 6.03
C LEU A 96 -12.13 -2.19 5.19
N LEU A 97 -12.24 -2.68 3.95
CA LEU A 97 -13.30 -2.26 3.04
C LEU A 97 -14.41 -3.29 2.99
N HIS A 98 -15.63 -2.81 3.08
CA HIS A 98 -16.87 -3.58 2.97
C HIS A 98 -17.76 -2.99 1.88
N GLY A 99 -18.86 -3.68 1.57
CA GLY A 99 -19.96 -3.13 0.78
C GLY A 99 -19.52 -2.49 -0.55
N ARG A 100 -19.95 -1.26 -0.78
CA ARG A 100 -19.70 -0.56 -2.04
C ARG A 100 -18.24 -0.12 -2.18
N ALA A 101 -17.59 0.28 -1.09
CA ALA A 101 -16.18 0.67 -1.10
C ALA A 101 -15.27 -0.50 -1.53
N GLN A 102 -15.56 -1.72 -1.04
CA GLN A 102 -14.82 -2.92 -1.44
C GLN A 102 -14.96 -3.21 -2.94
N GLN A 103 -16.19 -3.12 -3.48
CA GLN A 103 -16.45 -3.33 -4.91
C GLN A 103 -15.66 -2.34 -5.78
N ILE A 104 -15.64 -1.06 -5.38
CA ILE A 104 -14.89 -0.01 -6.07
C ILE A 104 -13.39 -0.32 -6.04
N ALA A 105 -12.85 -0.67 -4.87
CA ALA A 105 -11.44 -1.03 -4.74
C ALA A 105 -11.06 -2.23 -5.62
N SER A 106 -11.93 -3.26 -5.71
CA SER A 106 -11.72 -4.39 -6.62
C SER A 106 -11.76 -3.99 -8.09
N MET A 107 -12.70 -3.12 -8.51
CA MET A 107 -12.76 -2.61 -9.88
C MET A 107 -11.53 -1.78 -10.26
N LEU A 108 -10.97 -1.04 -9.30
CA LEU A 108 -9.75 -0.25 -9.47
C LEU A 108 -8.46 -1.08 -9.38
N GLY A 109 -8.55 -2.39 -9.08
CA GLY A 109 -7.37 -3.26 -8.94
C GLY A 109 -6.49 -2.92 -7.73
N ILE A 110 -7.09 -2.37 -6.66
CA ILE A 110 -6.38 -2.01 -5.44
C ILE A 110 -6.09 -3.27 -4.63
N LEU A 111 -4.82 -3.46 -4.28
CA LEU A 111 -4.31 -4.60 -3.53
C LEU A 111 -4.17 -4.29 -2.04
N GLU A 112 -3.75 -3.07 -1.70
CA GLU A 112 -3.53 -2.64 -0.33
C GLU A 112 -3.84 -1.16 -0.18
N ILE A 113 -4.29 -0.75 1.01
CA ILE A 113 -4.42 0.65 1.39
C ILE A 113 -3.59 0.94 2.63
N PRO A 114 -2.28 1.22 2.50
CA PRO A 114 -1.47 1.69 3.61
C PRO A 114 -2.07 2.96 4.20
N LEU A 115 -2.28 2.92 5.52
CA LEU A 115 -2.90 3.99 6.30
C LEU A 115 -1.90 4.48 7.35
N SER A 116 -1.82 5.80 7.53
CA SER A 116 -1.02 6.43 8.58
C SER A 116 -1.85 7.48 9.29
N LEU A 117 -1.79 7.50 10.61
CA LEU A 117 -2.62 8.33 11.48
C LEU A 117 -1.72 9.16 12.39
N SER A 118 -2.02 10.45 12.51
CA SER A 118 -1.39 11.35 13.48
C SER A 118 -2.45 12.21 14.15
N ARG A 119 -2.20 12.65 15.38
CA ARG A 119 -3.16 13.47 16.12
C ARG A 119 -2.48 14.24 17.25
N THR A 120 -3.02 15.43 17.51
CA THR A 120 -2.73 16.26 18.66
C THR A 120 -3.97 16.30 19.58
N ASN A 121 -4.02 17.25 20.50
CA ASN A 121 -5.21 17.53 21.28
C ASN A 121 -6.28 18.31 20.49
N GLU A 122 -5.91 18.91 19.36
CA GLU A 122 -6.73 19.85 18.59
C GLU A 122 -7.12 19.29 17.23
N THR A 123 -6.26 18.49 16.60
CA THR A 123 -6.46 17.97 15.25
C THR A 123 -6.09 16.50 15.13
N ALA A 124 -6.75 15.79 14.23
CA ALA A 124 -6.39 14.46 13.77
C ALA A 124 -6.17 14.50 12.25
N VAL A 125 -5.12 13.83 11.79
CA VAL A 125 -4.73 13.75 10.38
C VAL A 125 -4.60 12.29 9.98
N ALA A 126 -5.08 11.95 8.79
CA ALA A 126 -4.91 10.63 8.20
C ALA A 126 -4.41 10.72 6.76
N ASN A 127 -3.50 9.82 6.41
CA ASN A 127 -2.96 9.64 5.08
C ASN A 127 -3.23 8.21 4.61
N ALA A 128 -3.80 8.05 3.43
CA ALA A 128 -4.07 6.75 2.81
C ALA A 128 -3.49 6.71 1.39
N ILE A 129 -2.91 5.58 1.00
CA ILE A 129 -2.40 5.35 -0.35
C ILE A 129 -3.12 4.13 -0.93
N ALA A 130 -3.63 4.21 -2.15
CA ALA A 130 -4.17 3.06 -2.88
C ALA A 130 -3.06 2.41 -3.71
N VAL A 131 -2.62 1.23 -3.28
CA VAL A 131 -1.56 0.47 -3.96
C VAL A 131 -2.19 -0.53 -4.92
N THR A 132 -1.79 -0.48 -6.19
CA THR A 132 -2.17 -1.44 -7.23
C THR A 132 -0.95 -2.28 -7.60
N ALA A 133 -1.13 -3.29 -8.46
CA ALA A 133 0.00 -4.06 -8.98
C ALA A 133 1.06 -3.19 -9.67
N ALA A 134 0.64 -2.10 -10.33
CA ALA A 134 1.53 -1.19 -11.05
C ALA A 134 2.31 -0.24 -10.13
N THR A 135 1.79 0.04 -8.92
CA THR A 135 2.38 1.02 -7.98
C THR A 135 3.03 0.36 -6.78
N ARG A 136 3.00 -0.97 -6.71
CA ARG A 136 3.71 -1.73 -5.68
C ARG A 136 5.21 -1.53 -5.85
N PRO A 137 5.94 -1.08 -4.81
CA PRO A 137 7.38 -0.94 -4.90
C PRO A 137 7.99 -2.32 -5.14
N VAL A 138 8.78 -2.43 -6.21
CA VAL A 138 9.64 -3.59 -6.44
C VAL A 138 10.70 -3.55 -5.35
N VAL A 139 10.63 -4.48 -4.40
CA VAL A 139 11.74 -4.68 -3.46
C VAL A 139 12.83 -5.35 -4.26
N GLU A 140 13.79 -4.56 -4.76
CA GLU A 140 15.03 -5.14 -5.28
C GLU A 140 15.70 -5.89 -4.13
N GLU A 141 15.74 -7.22 -4.23
CA GLU A 141 16.64 -8.00 -3.40
C GLU A 141 18.06 -7.53 -3.72
N LYS A 142 18.67 -6.77 -2.81
CA LYS A 142 20.07 -6.39 -2.95
C LYS A 142 20.89 -7.67 -2.96
N THR A 143 21.50 -7.97 -4.11
CA THR A 143 22.49 -9.04 -4.21
C THR A 143 23.58 -8.77 -3.18
N THR A 144 23.86 -9.74 -2.33
CA THR A 144 24.93 -9.57 -1.34
C THR A 144 26.29 -9.50 -2.03
N PRO A 145 27.30 -8.84 -1.43
CA PRO A 145 28.66 -8.81 -1.99
C PRO A 145 29.22 -10.22 -2.29
N ALA A 146 28.84 -11.22 -1.49
CA ALA A 146 29.24 -12.61 -1.70
C ALA A 146 28.58 -13.22 -2.94
N GLN A 147 27.31 -12.92 -3.21
CA GLN A 147 26.61 -13.38 -4.41
C GLN A 147 27.12 -12.69 -5.67
N GLU A 148 27.47 -11.40 -5.58
CA GLU A 148 28.09 -10.65 -6.67
C GLU A 148 29.46 -11.21 -7.02
N LEU A 149 30.32 -11.45 -6.01
CA LEU A 149 31.62 -12.07 -6.20
C LEU A 149 31.49 -13.50 -6.79
N ALA A 150 30.54 -14.29 -6.31
CA ALA A 150 30.29 -15.63 -6.85
C ALA A 150 29.82 -15.60 -8.32
N MET A 151 29.04 -14.60 -8.73
CA MET A 151 28.66 -14.42 -10.12
C MET A 151 29.86 -14.02 -10.99
N ARG A 152 30.70 -13.11 -10.51
CA ARG A 152 31.93 -12.70 -11.24
C ARG A 152 32.93 -13.84 -11.40
N PHE A 153 33.12 -14.67 -10.38
CA PHE A 153 33.97 -15.86 -10.51
C PHE A 153 33.42 -16.87 -11.51
N ARG A 154 32.09 -17.07 -11.57
CA ARG A 154 31.48 -17.94 -12.59
C ARG A 154 31.68 -17.39 -14.00
N GLU A 155 31.51 -16.09 -14.19
CA GLU A 155 31.73 -15.40 -15.46
C GLU A 155 33.19 -15.52 -15.91
N LEU A 156 34.15 -15.23 -15.02
CA LEU A 156 35.59 -15.40 -15.30
C LEU A 156 35.96 -16.83 -15.66
N ARG A 157 35.37 -17.82 -14.97
CA ARG A 157 35.63 -19.23 -15.26
C ARG A 157 35.12 -19.61 -16.65
N SER A 158 33.93 -19.16 -17.03
CA SER A 158 33.41 -19.36 -18.39
C SER A 158 34.34 -18.75 -19.44
N MET A 159 34.84 -17.53 -19.21
CA MET A 159 35.77 -16.88 -20.15
C MET A 159 37.11 -17.62 -20.26
N LEU A 160 37.59 -18.21 -19.17
CA LEU A 160 38.81 -19.02 -19.18
C LEU A 160 38.59 -20.34 -19.91
N ASP A 161 37.46 -21.02 -19.67
CA ASP A 161 37.09 -22.25 -20.36
C ASP A 161 36.96 -22.00 -21.89
N ASP A 162 36.36 -20.87 -22.29
CA ASP A 162 36.28 -20.46 -23.70
C ASP A 162 37.69 -20.23 -24.29
N LEU A 163 38.57 -19.53 -23.57
CA LEU A 163 39.93 -19.26 -24.03
C LEU A 163 40.80 -20.53 -24.13
N GLU A 164 40.66 -21.46 -23.19
CA GLU A 164 41.33 -22.77 -23.25
C GLU A 164 40.86 -23.55 -24.49
N SER A 165 39.57 -23.50 -24.82
CA SER A 165 39.04 -24.14 -26.01
C SER A 165 39.54 -23.51 -27.33
N ASP A 166 39.72 -22.19 -27.37
CA ASP A 166 40.29 -21.47 -28.51
C ASP A 166 41.78 -21.82 -28.70
N VAL A 167 42.52 -21.97 -27.60
CA VAL A 167 43.93 -22.38 -27.61
C VAL A 167 44.06 -23.83 -28.09
N ASP A 168 43.23 -24.75 -27.59
CA ASP A 168 43.24 -26.15 -28.02
C ASP A 168 42.88 -26.31 -29.50
N GLN A 169 41.98 -25.48 -30.04
CA GLN A 169 41.71 -25.44 -31.49
C GLN A 169 42.91 -24.91 -32.29
N ALA A 170 43.57 -23.85 -31.81
CA ALA A 170 44.71 -23.26 -32.50
C ALA A 170 45.96 -24.15 -32.52
N TYR A 171 46.17 -24.98 -31.49
CA TYR A 171 47.30 -25.92 -31.41
C TYR A 171 46.96 -27.33 -31.91
N GLY A 172 45.69 -27.74 -31.94
CA GLY A 172 45.26 -29.02 -32.52
C GLY A 172 45.32 -29.08 -34.05
N GLU A 173 45.27 -27.94 -34.73
CA GLU A 173 45.45 -27.85 -36.19
C GLU A 173 46.92 -27.91 -36.64
N ALA A 174 47.89 -27.77 -35.72
CA ALA A 174 49.32 -27.71 -36.03
C ALA A 174 50.03 -29.09 -36.02
N ASP A 175 49.37 -30.15 -35.53
CA ASP A 175 49.96 -31.50 -35.39
C ASP A 175 49.55 -32.48 -36.51
N ASP A 176 48.67 -32.06 -37.43
CA ASP A 176 48.15 -32.89 -38.54
C ASP A 176 48.88 -32.63 -39.88
N SER A 177 50.05 -31.98 -39.86
CA SER A 177 50.80 -31.58 -41.07
C SER A 177 52.19 -32.20 -41.27
N ASP A 178 52.53 -33.28 -40.56
CA ASP A 178 53.76 -34.06 -40.81
C ASP A 178 53.44 -35.57 -41.02
N GLU A 179 52.96 -35.93 -42.22
CA GLU A 179 53.05 -37.29 -42.79
C GLU A 179 53.44 -37.25 -44.28
#